data_AF-A0A956J500-F1
#
_entry.id   AF-A0A956J500-F1
#
_cell.length_a   1.000
_cell.length_b   1.000
_cell.length_c   1.000
_cell.angle_alpha   90.00
_cell.angle_beta   90.00
_cell.angle_gamma   90.00
#
_symmetry.space_group_name_H-M   'P 1'
#
loop_
_entity.id
_entity.type
_entity.pdbx_description
1 polymer ?
#
loop_
_entity_poly.entity_id
_entity_poly.type
_entity_poly.pdbx_seq_one_letter_code
_entity_poly.pdbx_strand_id
1 'polypeptide(L)'
;MRANSSSSAPTQLFLPLPGIAVTPPVAPRIPRNDRVFVNRNLAMANIDWIGFDMDYTLAIYNQRAMDTLSIELSVERLLKRGYPSYLQDVHYDTRFPIRGLLIDKRLGHVLKMNRYKAVFTGYHGLKKLPRETLDELYLNKKIRPSTPRYHWIDTLFALCEVTLYSVAVDAMEKRGEQVDYAKLFGDIRESIDEAHRDGSVYRAVTADLAKYVERDEDLARALHKFRSSGKKLFLLTNSPWHYTNRMMTYLLGEAMQ
;
A
#
# COMPACT_ATOMS: atom_id res chain seq x y z
N MET A 1 -55.19 -7.50 0.81
CA MET A 1 -54.53 -7.12 -0.46
C MET A 1 -53.58 -5.96 -0.17
N ARG A 2 -52.33 -6.07 -0.65
CA ARG A 2 -51.15 -5.32 -0.19
C ARG A 2 -51.20 -3.85 -0.61
N ALA A 3 -51.03 -2.94 0.34
CA ALA A 3 -50.68 -1.54 0.09
C ALA A 3 -49.16 -1.43 -0.09
N ASN A 4 -48.72 -1.06 -1.30
CA ASN A 4 -47.32 -0.76 -1.61
C ASN A 4 -46.95 0.63 -1.07
N SER A 5 -46.14 0.68 -0.02
CA SER A 5 -45.46 1.90 0.41
C SER A 5 -44.13 2.04 -0.36
N SER A 6 -44.11 2.85 -1.42
CA SER A 6 -42.89 3.23 -2.13
C SER A 6 -42.16 4.32 -1.35
N SER A 7 -41.02 3.99 -0.74
CA SER A 7 -40.11 4.98 -0.16
C SER A 7 -39.40 5.74 -1.29
N SER A 8 -39.83 6.97 -1.55
CA SER A 8 -39.13 7.88 -2.46
C SER A 8 -37.80 8.31 -1.81
N ALA A 9 -36.69 7.86 -2.39
CA ALA A 9 -35.37 8.41 -2.08
C ALA A 9 -35.38 9.94 -2.28
N PRO A 10 -34.63 10.72 -1.48
CA PRO A 10 -34.63 12.17 -1.60
C PRO A 10 -34.11 12.58 -2.98
N THR A 11 -34.99 13.17 -3.79
CA THR A 11 -34.67 13.73 -5.10
C THR A 11 -33.75 14.93 -4.88
N GLN A 12 -32.45 14.73 -5.07
CA GLN A 12 -31.49 15.83 -5.11
C GLN A 12 -31.88 16.76 -6.26
N LEU A 13 -32.29 17.98 -5.94
CA LEU A 13 -32.66 19.00 -6.92
C LEU A 13 -31.40 19.37 -7.72
N PHE A 14 -31.38 18.99 -9.00
CA PHE A 14 -30.33 19.39 -9.93
C PHE A 14 -30.48 20.88 -10.25
N LEU A 15 -29.47 21.68 -9.89
CA LEU A 15 -29.31 23.05 -10.38
C LEU A 15 -29.02 23.00 -11.89
N PRO A 16 -29.88 23.53 -12.75
CA PRO A 16 -29.74 23.41 -14.19
C PRO A 16 -28.75 24.47 -14.69
N LEU A 17 -27.47 24.26 -14.42
CA LEU A 17 -26.40 25.04 -15.04
C LEU A 17 -26.06 24.40 -16.38
N PRO A 18 -26.31 25.07 -17.53
CA PRO A 18 -25.92 24.57 -18.84
C PRO A 18 -24.41 24.31 -18.86
N GLY A 19 -24.01 23.06 -19.12
CA GLY A 19 -22.60 22.66 -19.24
C GLY A 19 -21.92 22.06 -18.01
N ILE A 20 -22.61 21.88 -16.86
CA ILE A 20 -21.97 21.39 -15.62
C ILE A 20 -22.31 19.92 -15.26
N ALA A 21 -23.23 19.27 -15.96
CA ALA A 21 -23.47 17.83 -15.82
C ALA A 21 -23.11 17.10 -17.11
N VAL A 22 -21.83 16.75 -17.30
CA VAL A 22 -21.44 15.79 -18.34
C VAL A 22 -21.60 14.39 -17.76
N THR A 23 -22.84 13.92 -17.68
CA THR A 23 -23.05 12.46 -17.75
C THR A 23 -22.76 12.12 -19.20
N PRO A 24 -21.68 11.36 -19.52
CA PRO A 24 -21.38 11.06 -20.91
C PRO A 24 -22.61 10.35 -21.53
N PRO A 25 -23.07 10.78 -22.72
CA PRO A 25 -24.29 10.26 -23.34
C PRO A 25 -24.20 8.77 -23.69
N VAL A 26 -23.00 8.19 -23.59
CA VAL A 26 -22.72 6.79 -23.88
C VAL A 26 -21.89 6.24 -22.72
N ALA A 27 -22.30 5.09 -22.17
CA ALA A 27 -21.51 4.36 -21.20
C ALA A 27 -20.11 4.09 -21.79
N PRO A 28 -19.01 4.25 -21.02
CA PRO A 28 -17.69 4.18 -21.63
C PRO A 28 -17.42 2.75 -22.12
N ARG A 29 -17.01 2.63 -23.38
CA ARG A 29 -16.87 1.35 -24.11
C ARG A 29 -15.84 0.39 -23.52
N ILE A 30 -14.83 0.91 -22.84
CA ILE A 30 -13.76 0.12 -22.21
C ILE A 30 -14.22 -0.27 -20.80
N PRO A 31 -14.16 -1.54 -20.37
CA PRO A 31 -14.44 -1.94 -19.00
C PRO A 31 -13.58 -1.16 -17.99
N ARG A 32 -14.11 -0.87 -16.79
CA ARG A 32 -13.42 0.00 -15.84
C ARG A 32 -12.00 -0.47 -15.50
N ASN A 33 -11.79 -1.78 -15.40
CA ASN A 33 -10.50 -2.37 -15.05
C ASN A 33 -9.44 -2.21 -16.15
N ASP A 34 -9.87 -1.98 -17.39
CA ASP A 34 -8.98 -1.84 -18.55
C ASP A 34 -8.72 -0.37 -18.91
N ARG A 35 -9.21 0.57 -18.09
CA ARG A 35 -9.08 2.01 -18.35
C ARG A 35 -7.81 2.59 -17.75
N VAL A 36 -7.18 3.47 -18.52
CA VAL A 36 -6.19 4.42 -18.01
C VAL A 36 -6.91 5.71 -17.58
N PHE A 37 -6.81 6.06 -16.30
CA PHE A 37 -7.41 7.29 -15.76
C PHE A 37 -6.50 8.50 -15.99
N VAL A 38 -7.07 9.64 -16.40
CA VAL A 38 -6.32 10.83 -16.81
C VAL A 38 -6.62 11.99 -15.86
N ASN A 39 -5.60 12.43 -15.12
CA ASN A 39 -5.67 13.65 -14.29
C ASN A 39 -5.23 14.91 -15.08
N ARG A 40 -4.30 14.74 -16.02
CA ARG A 40 -3.75 15.79 -16.89
C ARG A 40 -3.53 15.22 -18.27
N ASN A 41 -3.74 16.04 -19.30
CA ASN A 41 -3.55 15.62 -20.69
C ASN A 41 -2.07 15.24 -20.93
N LEU A 42 -1.86 14.09 -21.58
CA LEU A 42 -0.54 13.59 -21.96
C LEU A 42 -0.60 13.06 -23.40
N ALA A 43 0.09 13.73 -24.32
CA ALA A 43 0.17 13.31 -25.71
C ALA A 43 1.29 12.26 -25.87
N MET A 44 0.93 10.96 -25.84
CA MET A 44 1.89 9.85 -25.96
C MET A 44 2.71 9.87 -27.25
N ALA A 45 2.22 10.52 -28.31
CA ALA A 45 2.97 10.73 -29.55
C ALA A 45 4.27 11.50 -29.31
N ASN A 46 4.28 12.47 -28.39
CA ASN A 46 5.41 13.35 -28.11
C ASN A 46 6.40 12.78 -27.08
N ILE A 47 6.21 11.55 -26.62
CA ILE A 47 7.07 10.89 -25.64
C ILE A 47 8.06 10.00 -26.37
N ASP A 48 9.36 10.21 -26.23
CA ASP A 48 10.37 9.36 -26.87
C ASP A 48 10.80 8.19 -25.99
N TRP A 49 10.88 8.43 -24.68
CA TRP A 49 11.36 7.46 -23.70
C TRP A 49 10.29 7.14 -22.66
N ILE A 50 10.15 5.86 -22.32
CA ILE A 50 9.29 5.38 -21.23
C ILE A 50 10.17 4.60 -20.26
N GLY A 51 10.26 5.11 -19.04
CA GLY A 51 10.95 4.46 -17.93
C GLY A 51 9.98 3.66 -17.09
N PHE A 52 10.38 2.47 -16.69
CA PHE A 52 9.63 1.63 -15.77
C PHE A 52 10.41 1.45 -14.47
N ASP A 53 9.72 1.59 -13.35
CA ASP A 53 10.14 0.89 -12.12
C ASP A 53 9.89 -0.62 -12.31
N MET A 54 10.59 -1.46 -11.57
CA MET A 54 10.38 -2.90 -11.60
C MET A 54 9.31 -3.29 -10.57
N ASP A 55 9.57 -3.01 -9.30
CA ASP A 55 8.82 -3.58 -8.20
C ASP A 55 7.45 -2.90 -8.03
N TYR A 56 6.37 -3.68 -7.99
CA TYR A 56 4.98 -3.19 -8.04
C TYR A 56 4.60 -2.37 -9.30
N THR A 57 5.42 -2.41 -10.35
CA THR A 57 5.13 -1.76 -11.64
C THR A 57 5.16 -2.77 -12.79
N LEU A 58 6.30 -3.42 -13.04
CA LEU A 58 6.38 -4.54 -13.98
C LEU A 58 6.18 -5.89 -13.27
N ALA A 59 6.78 -6.03 -12.09
CA ALA A 59 6.61 -7.16 -11.21
C ALA A 59 5.44 -6.89 -10.27
N ILE A 60 4.29 -7.52 -10.53
CA ILE A 60 3.11 -7.41 -9.66
C ILE A 60 3.21 -8.50 -8.60
N TYR A 61 3.45 -8.10 -7.36
CA TYR A 61 3.58 -9.03 -6.26
C TYR A 61 2.22 -9.46 -5.71
N ASN A 62 2.13 -10.71 -5.26
CA ASN A 62 1.09 -11.16 -4.35
C ASN A 62 1.28 -10.46 -3.00
N GLN A 63 0.49 -9.40 -2.79
CA GLN A 63 0.61 -8.52 -1.63
C GLN A 63 0.56 -9.29 -0.31
N ARG A 64 -0.35 -10.26 -0.17
CA ARG A 64 -0.51 -11.03 1.06
C ARG A 64 0.73 -11.87 1.36
N ALA A 65 1.27 -12.53 0.34
CA ALA A 65 2.48 -13.34 0.50
C ALA A 65 3.69 -12.48 0.88
N MET A 66 3.85 -11.32 0.24
CA MET A 66 4.93 -10.37 0.54
C MET A 66 4.83 -9.75 1.93
N ASP A 67 3.62 -9.35 2.36
CA ASP A 67 3.41 -8.79 3.70
C ASP A 67 3.67 -9.84 4.77
N THR A 68 3.20 -11.08 4.57
CA THR A 68 3.44 -12.19 5.50
C THR A 68 4.94 -12.44 5.67
N LEU A 69 5.67 -12.57 4.56
CA LEU A 69 7.13 -12.76 4.57
C LEU A 69 7.85 -11.61 5.28
N SER A 70 7.48 -10.36 4.97
CA SER A 70 8.08 -9.18 5.58
C SER A 70 7.84 -9.14 7.09
N ILE A 71 6.65 -9.51 7.54
CA ILE A 71 6.31 -9.59 8.97
C ILE A 71 7.13 -10.69 9.65
N GLU A 72 7.17 -11.90 9.10
CA GLU A 72 7.94 -13.02 9.67
C GLU A 72 9.42 -12.67 9.86
N LEU A 73 10.05 -12.13 8.80
CA LEU A 73 11.45 -11.69 8.84
C LEU A 73 11.67 -10.55 9.85
N SER A 74 10.70 -9.64 10.00
CA SER A 74 10.79 -8.53 10.93
C SER A 74 10.64 -8.99 12.38
N VAL A 75 9.70 -9.91 12.65
CA VAL A 75 9.50 -10.48 13.99
C VAL A 75 10.77 -11.18 14.46
N GLU A 76 11.40 -12.02 13.62
CA GLU A 76 12.68 -12.67 13.96
C GLU A 76 13.74 -11.66 14.44
N ARG A 77 13.83 -10.52 13.75
CA ARG A 77 14.78 -9.45 14.06
C ARG A 77 14.38 -8.65 15.30
N LEU A 78 13.09 -8.44 15.54
CA LEU A 78 12.61 -7.84 16.79
C LEU A 78 12.92 -8.73 17.99
N LEU A 79 12.75 -10.05 17.88
CA LEU A 79 13.12 -10.97 18.96
C LEU A 79 14.61 -10.88 19.32
N LYS A 80 15.49 -10.78 18.31
CA LYS A 80 16.93 -10.55 18.51
C LYS A 80 17.25 -9.22 19.21
N ARG A 81 16.37 -8.22 19.11
CA ARG A 81 16.47 -6.92 19.82
C ARG A 81 15.88 -6.97 21.24
N GLY A 82 15.43 -8.13 21.71
CA GLY A 82 14.89 -8.31 23.06
C GLY A 82 13.40 -8.04 23.18
N TYR A 83 12.66 -7.95 22.06
CA TYR A 83 11.20 -7.94 22.13
C TYR A 83 10.66 -9.32 22.57
N PRO A 84 9.47 -9.37 23.21
CA PRO A 84 8.95 -10.61 23.78
C PRO A 84 8.78 -11.73 22.75
N SER A 85 9.20 -12.94 23.11
CA SER A 85 9.15 -14.12 22.23
C SER A 85 7.74 -14.46 21.74
N TYR A 86 6.71 -14.17 22.54
CA TYR A 86 5.33 -14.45 22.16
C TYR A 86 4.86 -13.70 20.91
N LEU A 87 5.58 -12.66 20.45
CA LEU A 87 5.25 -11.95 19.21
C LEU A 87 5.32 -12.86 17.98
N GLN A 88 6.11 -13.93 18.02
CA GLN A 88 6.14 -14.94 16.94
C GLN A 88 4.82 -15.74 16.82
N ASP A 89 4.07 -15.84 17.92
CA ASP A 89 2.88 -16.69 18.03
C ASP A 89 1.59 -15.88 17.83
N VAL A 90 1.69 -14.57 17.59
CA VAL A 90 0.53 -13.70 17.38
C VAL A 90 0.06 -13.79 15.93
N HIS A 91 -1.25 -13.73 15.73
CA HIS A 91 -1.82 -13.67 14.39
C HIS A 91 -1.72 -12.26 13.79
N TYR A 92 -1.07 -12.15 12.63
CA TYR A 92 -0.95 -10.91 11.85
C TYR A 92 -1.87 -10.93 10.63
N ASP A 93 -3.02 -10.25 10.71
CA ASP A 93 -3.95 -10.13 9.57
C ASP A 93 -3.52 -9.01 8.62
N THR A 94 -2.93 -9.37 7.49
CA THR A 94 -2.44 -8.43 6.47
C THR A 94 -3.55 -7.66 5.75
N ARG A 95 -4.83 -7.93 6.03
CA ARG A 95 -5.97 -7.19 5.48
C ARG A 95 -6.35 -5.95 6.30
N PHE A 96 -5.78 -5.80 7.49
CA PHE A 96 -6.04 -4.66 8.37
C PHE A 96 -5.60 -3.30 7.76
N PRO A 97 -4.38 -3.15 7.22
CA PRO A 97 -3.92 -1.85 6.73
C PRO A 97 -4.42 -1.54 5.32
N ILE A 98 -4.48 -0.24 5.02
CA ILE A 98 -4.68 0.27 3.66
C ILE A 98 -3.60 1.31 3.35
N ARG A 99 -3.33 1.54 2.06
CA ARG A 99 -2.38 2.58 1.65
C ARG A 99 -2.87 3.98 2.04
N GLY A 100 -1.91 4.86 2.36
CA GLY A 100 -2.13 6.25 2.73
C GLY A 100 -2.64 6.43 4.16
N LEU A 101 -2.14 5.60 5.08
CA LEU A 101 -2.29 5.79 6.52
C LEU A 101 -1.15 6.66 7.07
N LEU A 102 -1.35 7.23 8.25
CA LEU A 102 -0.36 8.02 8.98
C LEU A 102 -0.16 7.40 10.36
N ILE A 103 1.07 7.01 10.68
CA ILE A 103 1.46 6.57 12.02
C ILE A 103 1.76 7.79 12.89
N ASP A 104 1.18 7.87 14.07
CA ASP A 104 1.52 8.80 15.14
C ASP A 104 2.34 8.08 16.21
N LYS A 105 3.66 8.19 16.09
CA LYS A 105 4.62 7.48 16.95
C LYS A 105 4.62 7.98 18.39
N ARG A 106 4.00 9.13 18.67
CA ARG A 106 3.90 9.64 20.05
C ARG A 106 2.77 8.98 20.82
N LEU A 107 1.68 8.65 20.14
CA LEU A 107 0.45 8.14 20.76
C LEU A 107 0.16 6.68 20.42
N GLY A 108 0.96 6.03 19.57
CA GLY A 108 0.71 4.64 19.17
C GLY A 108 -0.44 4.50 18.17
N HIS A 109 -0.83 5.58 17.49
CA HIS A 109 -2.02 5.59 16.66
C HIS A 109 -1.74 5.38 15.17
N VAL A 110 -2.65 4.68 14.51
CA VAL A 110 -2.75 4.57 13.05
C VAL A 110 -3.93 5.40 12.57
N LEU A 111 -3.67 6.44 11.78
CA LEU A 111 -4.66 7.46 11.41
C LEU A 111 -4.96 7.42 9.91
N LYS A 112 -6.23 7.55 9.54
CA LYS A 112 -6.64 7.86 8.16
C LYS A 112 -7.10 9.31 8.08
N MET A 113 -6.47 10.07 7.20
CA MET A 113 -6.77 11.48 6.99
C MET A 113 -7.53 11.69 5.68
N ASN A 114 -8.34 12.75 5.64
CA ASN A 114 -8.94 13.23 4.40
C ASN A 114 -7.99 14.17 3.63
N ARG A 115 -8.41 14.62 2.45
CA ARG A 115 -7.63 15.55 1.60
C ARG A 115 -7.29 16.88 2.26
N TYR A 116 -8.04 17.30 3.28
CA TYR A 116 -7.83 18.54 4.04
C TYR A 116 -6.98 18.33 5.30
N LYS A 117 -6.38 17.14 5.43
CA LYS A 117 -5.55 16.74 6.57
C LYS A 117 -6.30 16.68 7.91
N ALA A 118 -7.62 16.50 7.89
CA ALA A 118 -8.39 16.18 9.08
C ALA A 118 -8.43 14.65 9.28
N VAL A 119 -8.36 14.20 10.53
CA VAL A 119 -8.44 12.77 10.87
C VAL A 119 -9.89 12.31 10.72
N PHE A 120 -10.08 11.33 9.84
CA PHE A 120 -11.38 10.72 9.56
C PHE A 120 -11.65 9.53 10.49
N THR A 121 -10.66 8.64 10.64
CA THR A 121 -10.69 7.50 11.56
C THR A 121 -9.29 7.24 12.11
N GLY A 122 -9.20 6.60 13.28
CA GLY A 122 -7.94 6.18 13.85
C GLY A 122 -8.07 4.90 14.67
N TYR A 123 -6.95 4.24 14.90
CA TYR A 123 -6.82 3.02 15.69
C TYR A 123 -5.67 3.16 16.67
N HIS A 124 -5.82 2.58 17.86
CA HIS A 124 -4.76 2.33 18.82
C HIS A 124 -4.57 0.82 18.92
N GLY A 125 -3.39 0.33 18.51
CA GLY A 125 -3.22 -1.10 18.21
C GLY A 125 -4.24 -1.55 17.17
N LEU A 126 -5.10 -2.52 17.52
CA LEU A 126 -6.20 -3.02 16.69
C LEU A 126 -7.57 -2.42 17.06
N LYS A 127 -7.63 -1.58 18.09
CA LYS A 127 -8.90 -1.01 18.58
C LYS A 127 -9.19 0.32 17.89
N LYS A 128 -10.40 0.45 17.35
CA LYS A 128 -10.83 1.71 16.75
C LYS A 128 -11.00 2.78 17.83
N LEU A 129 -10.48 3.97 17.59
CA LEU A 129 -10.64 5.11 18.47
C LEU A 129 -12.06 5.71 18.34
N PRO A 130 -12.72 6.04 19.47
CA PRO A 130 -13.96 6.81 19.47
C PRO A 130 -13.77 8.18 18.81
N ARG A 131 -14.87 8.75 18.31
CA ARG A 131 -14.81 10.04 17.61
C ARG A 131 -14.40 11.16 18.55
N GLU A 132 -14.88 11.12 19.79
CA GLU A 132 -14.60 12.07 20.85
C GLU A 132 -13.09 12.13 21.13
N THR A 133 -12.44 10.96 21.28
CA THR A 133 -11.00 10.86 21.48
C THR A 133 -10.23 11.42 20.28
N LEU A 134 -10.67 11.14 19.06
CA LEU A 134 -10.05 11.70 17.86
C LEU A 134 -10.18 13.23 17.83
N ASP A 135 -11.33 13.77 18.21
CA ASP A 135 -11.58 15.19 18.18
C ASP A 135 -10.75 15.93 19.25
N GLU A 136 -10.68 15.39 20.48
CA GLU A 136 -9.83 15.90 21.55
C GLU A 136 -8.34 15.92 21.19
N LEU A 137 -7.87 14.86 20.51
CA LEU A 137 -6.45 14.70 20.19
C LEU A 137 -6.03 15.41 18.89
N TYR A 138 -6.93 15.50 17.91
CA TYR A 138 -6.55 15.87 16.53
C TYR A 138 -7.41 16.94 15.86
N LEU A 139 -8.62 17.28 16.35
CA LEU A 139 -9.48 18.25 15.67
C LEU A 139 -8.89 19.67 15.73
N ASN A 140 -8.55 20.12 16.94
CA ASN A 140 -8.05 21.48 17.16
C ASN A 140 -6.52 21.59 17.07
N LYS A 141 -5.82 20.46 16.85
CA LYS A 141 -4.36 20.41 16.78
C LYS A 141 -3.93 20.20 15.35
N LYS A 142 -3.23 21.18 14.79
CA LYS A 142 -2.65 21.07 13.43
C LYS A 142 -1.65 19.93 13.38
N ILE A 143 -2.01 18.84 12.70
CA ILE A 143 -1.08 17.74 12.41
C ILE A 143 -0.02 18.28 11.44
N ARG A 144 1.24 18.06 11.78
CA ARG A 144 2.41 18.41 10.96
C ARG A 144 3.13 17.11 10.56
N PRO A 145 2.69 16.46 9.47
CA PRO A 145 3.24 15.16 9.08
C PRO A 145 4.73 15.17 8.74
N SER A 146 5.30 16.35 8.46
CA SER A 146 6.73 16.52 8.18
C SER A 146 7.63 16.42 9.42
N THR A 147 7.05 16.34 10.63
CA THR A 147 7.83 16.20 11.86
C THR A 147 8.19 14.72 12.10
N PRO A 148 9.30 14.42 12.81
CA PRO A 148 9.70 13.05 13.11
C PRO A 148 8.68 12.25 13.92
N ARG A 149 7.64 12.88 14.48
CA ARG A 149 6.55 12.22 15.20
C ARG A 149 5.70 11.34 14.27
N TYR A 150 5.50 11.76 13.03
CA TYR A 150 4.58 11.10 12.13
C TYR A 150 5.32 10.34 11.02
N HIS A 151 4.69 9.30 10.49
CA HIS A 151 5.23 8.54 9.36
C HIS A 151 4.12 8.15 8.38
N TRP A 152 4.31 8.46 7.10
CA TRP A 152 3.33 8.13 6.04
C TRP A 152 3.55 6.71 5.53
N ILE A 153 2.45 6.00 5.34
CA ILE A 153 2.42 4.68 4.72
C ILE A 153 1.96 4.86 3.29
N ASP A 154 2.88 5.25 2.42
CA ASP A 154 2.62 5.64 1.03
C ASP A 154 3.07 4.62 -0.01
N THR A 155 3.72 3.53 0.40
CA THR A 155 4.08 2.39 -0.45
C THR A 155 3.30 1.14 -0.05
N LEU A 156 3.24 0.16 -0.97
CA LEU A 156 2.65 -1.14 -0.67
C LEU A 156 3.55 -1.97 0.25
N PHE A 157 4.88 -1.79 0.17
CA PHE A 157 5.83 -2.40 1.08
C PHE A 157 5.61 -2.00 2.54
N ALA A 158 5.18 -0.76 2.79
CA ALA A 158 4.98 -0.25 4.16
C ALA A 158 3.69 -0.77 4.83
N LEU A 159 2.83 -1.55 4.16
CA LEU A 159 1.61 -2.08 4.77
C LEU A 159 1.92 -3.10 5.87
N CYS A 160 2.96 -3.90 5.69
CA CYS A 160 3.44 -4.83 6.71
C CYS A 160 3.84 -4.11 8.02
N GLU A 161 4.45 -2.92 7.94
CA GLU A 161 4.82 -2.09 9.10
C GLU A 161 3.61 -1.77 9.97
N VAL A 162 2.49 -1.39 9.34
CA VAL A 162 1.25 -1.03 10.05
C VAL A 162 0.67 -2.25 10.75
N THR A 163 0.60 -3.39 10.07
CA THR A 163 0.08 -4.63 10.64
C THR A 163 0.91 -5.04 11.85
N LEU A 164 2.23 -5.11 11.67
CA LEU A 164 3.16 -5.50 12.72
C LEU A 164 3.09 -4.53 13.91
N TYR A 165 3.08 -3.23 13.64
CA TYR A 165 3.00 -2.20 14.68
C TYR A 165 1.70 -2.27 15.48
N SER A 166 0.55 -2.31 14.81
CA SER A 166 -0.76 -2.39 15.46
C SER A 166 -0.93 -3.65 16.30
N VAL A 167 -0.48 -4.79 15.78
CA VAL A 167 -0.56 -6.07 16.49
C VAL A 167 0.40 -6.11 17.68
N ALA A 168 1.64 -5.61 17.52
CA ALA A 168 2.62 -5.58 18.60
C ALA A 168 2.16 -4.67 19.76
N VAL A 169 1.67 -3.47 19.45
CA VAL A 169 1.10 -2.55 20.46
C VAL A 169 -0.05 -3.22 21.21
N ASP A 170 -1.02 -3.81 20.50
CA ASP A 170 -2.18 -4.44 21.14
C ASP A 170 -1.79 -5.66 21.98
N ALA A 171 -0.85 -6.49 21.51
CA ALA A 171 -0.38 -7.68 22.21
C ALA A 171 0.39 -7.35 23.50
N MET A 172 1.28 -6.35 23.44
CA MET A 172 2.08 -5.91 24.58
C MET A 172 1.21 -5.23 25.65
N GLU A 173 0.34 -4.31 25.25
CA GLU A 173 -0.53 -3.62 26.20
C GLU A 173 -1.56 -4.55 26.86
N LYS A 174 -2.10 -5.54 26.13
CA LYS A 174 -3.01 -6.54 26.72
C LYS A 174 -2.35 -7.36 27.83
N ARG A 175 -1.02 -7.44 27.84
CA ARG A 175 -0.23 -8.10 28.88
C ARG A 175 0.25 -7.14 29.97
N GLY A 176 -0.15 -5.86 29.91
CA GLY A 176 0.22 -4.83 30.87
C GLY A 176 1.63 -4.27 30.68
N GLU A 177 2.26 -4.53 29.54
CA GLU A 177 3.61 -4.01 29.25
C GLU A 177 3.54 -2.54 28.83
N GLN A 178 4.54 -1.75 29.25
CA GLN A 178 4.69 -0.38 28.79
C GLN A 178 5.35 -0.37 27.40
N VAL A 179 4.69 0.25 26.43
CA VAL A 179 5.17 0.31 25.05
C VAL A 179 5.72 1.70 24.75
N ASP A 180 7.01 1.78 24.41
CA ASP A 180 7.55 2.96 23.73
C ASP A 180 7.19 2.86 22.24
N TYR A 181 6.09 3.52 21.88
CA TYR A 181 5.54 3.54 20.52
C TYR A 181 6.52 4.04 19.47
N ALA A 182 7.40 4.98 19.82
CA ALA A 182 8.34 5.57 18.88
C ALA A 182 9.53 4.65 18.65
N LYS A 183 10.05 4.06 19.72
CA LYS A 183 11.10 3.04 19.65
C LYS A 183 10.60 1.79 18.92
N LEU A 184 9.43 1.27 19.26
CA LEU A 184 8.84 0.09 18.61
C LEU A 184 8.71 0.30 17.09
N PHE A 185 8.14 1.43 16.67
CA PHE A 185 8.02 1.71 15.24
C PHE A 185 9.38 1.88 14.56
N GLY A 186 10.35 2.50 15.24
CA GLY A 186 11.73 2.62 14.75
C GLY A 186 12.39 1.26 14.55
N ASP A 187 12.28 0.37 15.53
CA ASP A 187 12.85 -0.97 15.50
C ASP A 187 12.18 -1.87 14.43
N ILE A 188 10.87 -1.70 14.21
CA ILE A 188 10.15 -2.36 13.10
C ILE A 188 10.73 -1.94 11.75
N ARG A 189 10.91 -0.63 11.54
CA ARG A 189 11.45 -0.12 10.27
C ARG A 189 12.88 -0.57 10.03
N GLU A 190 13.75 -0.49 11.04
CA GLU A 190 15.11 -1.01 10.90
C GLU A 190 15.12 -2.51 10.65
N SER A 191 14.20 -3.29 11.25
CA SER A 191 14.10 -4.73 10.97
C SER A 191 13.76 -5.03 9.52
N ILE A 192 12.84 -4.27 8.92
CA ILE A 192 12.47 -4.40 7.51
C ILE A 192 13.64 -3.96 6.61
N ASP A 193 14.25 -2.83 6.92
CA ASP A 193 15.39 -2.30 6.17
C ASP A 193 16.58 -3.29 6.20
N GLU A 194 16.86 -3.89 7.35
CA GLU A 194 17.86 -4.96 7.50
C GLU A 194 17.53 -6.18 6.66
N ALA A 195 16.26 -6.63 6.64
CA ALA A 195 15.84 -7.79 5.85
C ALA A 195 15.99 -7.57 4.34
N HIS A 196 15.87 -6.32 3.87
CA HIS A 196 16.18 -5.94 2.49
C HIS A 196 17.70 -5.86 2.26
N ARG A 197 18.43 -5.25 3.21
CA ARG A 197 19.89 -5.01 3.12
C ARG A 197 20.70 -6.30 3.12
N ASP A 198 20.33 -7.28 3.96
CA ASP A 198 20.98 -8.58 4.03
C ASP A 198 20.49 -9.58 2.97
N GLY A 199 19.53 -9.17 2.14
CA GLY A 199 18.98 -9.94 1.02
C GLY A 199 18.07 -11.09 1.42
N SER A 200 17.59 -11.17 2.68
CA SER A 200 16.66 -12.21 3.12
C SER A 200 15.37 -12.19 2.31
N VAL A 201 14.81 -11.00 2.07
CA VAL A 201 13.61 -10.84 1.23
C VAL A 201 13.87 -11.35 -0.19
N TYR A 202 14.97 -10.91 -0.82
CA TYR A 202 15.32 -11.31 -2.18
C TYR A 202 15.55 -12.82 -2.32
N ARG A 203 16.23 -13.46 -1.35
CA ARG A 203 16.44 -14.92 -1.34
C ARG A 203 15.13 -15.67 -1.21
N ALA A 204 14.26 -15.28 -0.29
CA ALA A 204 12.97 -15.93 -0.07
C ALA A 204 12.06 -15.80 -1.30
N VAL A 205 12.01 -14.61 -1.92
CA VAL A 205 11.19 -14.37 -3.11
C VAL A 205 11.73 -15.14 -4.32
N THR A 206 13.05 -15.11 -4.55
CA THR A 206 13.63 -15.79 -5.71
C THR A 206 13.61 -17.31 -5.59
N ALA A 207 13.54 -17.86 -4.38
CA ALA A 207 13.38 -19.30 -4.16
C ALA A 207 12.04 -19.85 -4.69
N ASP A 208 10.98 -19.02 -4.71
CA ASP A 208 9.66 -19.41 -5.20
C ASP A 208 8.91 -18.21 -5.80
N LEU A 209 9.32 -17.79 -7.01
CA LEU A 209 8.74 -16.62 -7.67
C LEU A 209 7.25 -16.77 -7.95
N ALA A 210 6.77 -17.97 -8.22
CA ALA A 210 5.36 -18.23 -8.54
C ALA A 210 4.44 -17.93 -7.34
N LYS A 211 4.91 -18.15 -6.12
CA LYS A 211 4.18 -17.78 -4.90
C LYS A 211 4.06 -16.27 -4.71
N TYR A 212 5.11 -15.51 -5.04
CA TYR A 212 5.21 -14.09 -4.70
C TYR A 212 4.89 -13.13 -5.85
N VAL A 213 4.94 -13.57 -7.10
CA VAL A 213 4.83 -12.69 -8.28
C VAL A 213 3.83 -13.26 -9.27
N GLU A 214 2.82 -12.45 -9.57
CA GLU A 214 1.83 -12.74 -10.60
C GLU A 214 2.44 -12.49 -11.98
N ARG A 215 2.34 -13.48 -12.86
CA ARG A 215 2.81 -13.36 -14.23
C ARG A 215 1.68 -12.85 -15.12
N ASP A 216 1.87 -11.67 -15.70
CA ASP A 216 0.98 -11.11 -16.72
C ASP A 216 1.46 -11.54 -18.12
N GLU A 217 0.62 -12.30 -18.81
CA GLU A 217 0.90 -12.81 -20.16
C GLU A 217 0.96 -11.70 -21.22
N ASP A 218 0.27 -10.58 -21.00
CA ASP A 218 0.25 -9.45 -21.94
C ASP A 218 1.41 -8.47 -21.70
N LEU A 219 2.18 -8.62 -20.63
CA LEU A 219 3.28 -7.70 -20.28
C LEU A 219 4.30 -7.59 -21.42
N ALA A 220 4.83 -8.72 -21.90
CA ALA A 220 5.81 -8.73 -22.99
C ALA A 220 5.26 -8.10 -24.27
N ARG A 221 3.99 -8.39 -24.58
CA ARG A 221 3.28 -7.83 -25.74
C ARG A 221 3.11 -6.31 -25.61
N ALA A 222 2.79 -5.81 -24.43
CA ALA A 222 2.66 -4.38 -24.17
C ALA A 222 4.00 -3.65 -24.37
N LEU A 223 5.09 -4.19 -23.80
CA LEU A 223 6.44 -3.64 -23.99
C LEU A 223 6.87 -3.66 -25.46
N HIS A 224 6.59 -4.76 -26.18
CA HIS A 224 6.84 -4.85 -27.61
C HIS A 224 6.08 -3.78 -28.39
N LYS A 225 4.78 -3.58 -28.12
CA LYS A 225 3.97 -2.52 -28.77
C LYS A 225 4.54 -1.12 -28.57
N PHE A 226 5.01 -0.80 -27.36
CA PHE A 226 5.70 0.48 -27.14
C PHE A 226 6.96 0.59 -28.01
N ARG A 227 7.80 -0.44 -28.08
CA ARG A 227 8.99 -0.43 -28.94
C ARG A 227 8.64 -0.30 -30.43
N SER A 228 7.65 -1.05 -30.92
CA SER A 228 7.22 -1.00 -32.33
C SER A 228 6.62 0.34 -32.73
N SER A 229 6.11 1.12 -31.78
CA SER A 229 5.62 2.50 -32.00
C SER A 229 6.73 3.56 -31.93
N GLY A 230 8.00 3.15 -31.92
CA GLY A 230 9.17 4.05 -31.92
C GLY A 230 9.62 4.51 -30.54
N LYS A 231 9.05 3.97 -29.46
CA LYS A 231 9.42 4.35 -28.08
C LYS A 231 10.69 3.61 -27.64
N LYS A 232 11.56 4.32 -26.92
CA LYS A 232 12.72 3.74 -26.24
C LYS A 232 12.34 3.42 -24.80
N LEU A 233 12.66 2.21 -24.34
CA LEU A 233 12.30 1.74 -23.00
C LEU A 233 13.54 1.63 -22.13
N PHE A 234 13.42 1.96 -20.85
CA PHE A 234 14.45 1.71 -19.85
C PHE A 234 13.85 1.22 -18.53
N LEU A 235 14.63 0.47 -17.77
CA LEU A 235 14.31 0.01 -16.43
C LEU A 235 15.12 0.81 -15.42
N LEU A 236 14.47 1.34 -14.39
CA LEU A 236 15.11 2.03 -13.28
C LEU A 236 14.55 1.49 -11.96
N THR A 237 15.31 0.64 -11.29
CA THR A 237 14.90 -0.02 -10.05
C THR A 237 15.95 0.13 -8.97
N ASN A 238 15.50 0.14 -7.70
CA ASN A 238 16.37 0.10 -6.53
C ASN A 238 16.88 -1.32 -6.22
N SER A 239 16.34 -2.33 -6.89
CA SER A 239 16.72 -3.73 -6.71
C SER A 239 18.11 -4.04 -7.28
N PRO A 240 18.91 -4.91 -6.62
CA PRO A 240 20.23 -5.28 -7.09
C PRO A 240 20.17 -6.13 -8.37
N TRP A 241 21.20 -6.03 -9.23
CA TRP A 241 21.22 -6.67 -10.55
C TRP A 241 20.86 -8.16 -10.55
N HIS A 242 21.40 -8.95 -9.62
CA HIS A 242 21.14 -10.40 -9.58
C HIS A 242 19.64 -10.72 -9.37
N TYR A 243 18.96 -9.92 -8.55
CA TYR A 243 17.53 -10.04 -8.31
C TYR A 243 16.74 -9.60 -9.54
N THR A 244 17.08 -8.43 -10.07
CA THR A 244 16.48 -7.86 -11.29
C THR A 244 16.58 -8.82 -12.47
N ASN A 245 17.75 -9.42 -12.71
CA ASN A 245 17.94 -10.37 -13.80
C ASN A 245 17.03 -11.60 -13.65
N ARG A 246 16.95 -12.17 -12.44
CA ARG A 246 16.10 -13.35 -12.18
C ARG A 246 14.62 -13.02 -12.29
N MET A 247 14.19 -11.87 -11.75
CA MET A 247 12.81 -11.38 -11.84
C MET A 247 12.39 -11.13 -13.30
N MET A 248 13.18 -10.37 -14.05
CA MET A 248 12.86 -10.03 -15.44
C MET A 248 12.91 -11.26 -16.36
N THR A 249 13.80 -12.22 -16.08
CA THR A 249 13.82 -13.52 -16.78
C THR A 249 12.52 -14.30 -16.52
N TYR A 250 12.03 -14.32 -15.27
CA TYR A 250 10.76 -14.98 -14.94
C TYR A 250 9.55 -14.30 -15.61
N LEU A 251 9.53 -12.96 -15.63
CA LEU A 251 8.41 -12.20 -16.22
C LEU A 251 8.37 -12.29 -17.76
N LEU A 252 9.54 -12.23 -18.43
CA LEU A 252 9.61 -12.04 -19.88
C LEU A 252 10.26 -13.19 -20.65
N GLY A 253 10.98 -14.10 -19.99
CA GLY A 253 11.95 -14.99 -20.63
C GLY A 253 11.40 -15.92 -21.71
N GLU A 254 10.17 -16.40 -21.56
CA GLU A 254 9.52 -17.24 -22.57
C GLU A 254 8.68 -16.44 -23.58
N ALA A 255 8.41 -15.16 -23.31
CA ALA A 255 7.44 -14.35 -24.06
C ALA A 255 8.08 -13.34 -25.03
N MET A 256 9.41 -13.25 -25.04
CA MET A 256 10.21 -12.38 -25.92
C MET A 256 11.02 -13.16 -26.97
N GLN A 257 10.80 -14.48 -27.08
CA GLN A 257 11.28 -15.31 -28.20
C GLN A 257 10.32 -15.19 -29.38
#